data_AF-A0A2H6K336-F1
#
_entry.id   AF-A0A2H6K336-F1
#
_cell.length_a   1.000
_cell.length_b   1.000
_cell.length_c   1.000
_cell.angle_alpha   90.00
_cell.angle_beta   90.00
_cell.angle_gamma   90.00
#
_symmetry.space_group_name_H-M   'P 1'
#
loop_
_entity.id
_entity.type
_entity.pdbx_description
1 polymer ?
#
loop_
_entity_poly.entity_id
_entity_poly.type
_entity_poly.pdbx_seq_one_letter_code
_entity_poly.pdbx_strand_id
1 'polypeptide(L)'
;MPERIAKIVRSIQRLFEDMGVDVVEERMLRFIVQEIHNGKSLDEAMAEPYVTNNTSPEWRQEVLERPEVVRAVEEEIQKTFGQVTEESKGD
;
A
#
# COMPACT_ATOMS: atom_id res chain seq x y z
N MET A 1 -6.68 -34.03 14.77
CA MET A 1 -7.47 -32.97 14.12
C MET A 1 -8.67 -33.61 13.44
N PRO A 2 -9.93 -33.21 13.74
CA PRO A 2 -11.10 -33.83 13.11
C PRO A 2 -11.11 -33.52 11.60
N GLU A 3 -11.18 -34.55 10.75
CA GLU A 3 -11.03 -34.44 9.28
C GLU A 3 -12.00 -33.44 8.62
N ARG A 4 -13.19 -33.24 9.22
CA ARG A 4 -14.18 -32.25 8.78
C ARG A 4 -13.66 -30.82 8.84
N ILE A 5 -12.93 -30.46 9.90
CA ILE A 5 -12.39 -29.10 10.06
C ILE A 5 -11.30 -28.84 9.02
N ALA A 6 -10.43 -29.82 8.78
CA ALA A 6 -9.36 -29.70 7.79
C ALA A 6 -9.88 -29.51 6.35
N LYS A 7 -11.01 -30.13 6.01
CA LYS A 7 -11.64 -29.94 4.69
C LYS A 7 -12.22 -28.53 4.52
N ILE A 8 -12.87 -28.01 5.57
CA ILE A 8 -13.43 -26.65 5.57
C ILE A 8 -12.31 -25.61 5.45
N VAL A 9 -11.23 -25.76 6.22
CA VAL A 9 -10.06 -24.87 6.16
C VAL A 9 -9.46 -24.84 4.75
N ARG A 10 -9.27 -26.00 4.10
CA ARG A 10 -8.74 -26.06 2.72
C ARG A 10 -9.68 -25.43 1.68
N SER A 11 -10.98 -25.55 1.84
CA SER A 11 -11.95 -24.92 0.94
C SER A 11 -12.01 -23.40 1.12
N ILE A 12 -11.88 -22.91 2.36
CA ILE A 12 -11.76 -21.47 2.65
C ILE A 12 -10.44 -20.95 2.07
N GLN A 13 -9.31 -21.65 2.27
CA GLN A 13 -8.01 -21.28 1.70
C GLN A 13 -8.06 -21.13 0.18
N ARG A 14 -8.66 -22.09 -0.55
CA ARG A 14 -8.83 -21.98 -2.02
C ARG A 14 -9.69 -20.79 -2.45
N LEU A 15 -10.77 -20.50 -1.73
CA LEU A 15 -11.61 -19.35 -2.07
C LEU A 15 -10.89 -18.01 -1.79
N PHE A 16 -10.06 -17.98 -0.74
CA PHE A 16 -9.21 -16.83 -0.41
C PHE A 16 -8.04 -16.68 -1.40
N GLU A 17 -7.51 -17.77 -1.93
CA GLU A 17 -6.52 -17.74 -3.02
C GLU A 17 -7.13 -17.18 -4.32
N ASP A 18 -8.37 -17.57 -4.65
CA ASP A 18 -9.05 -17.15 -5.89
C ASP A 18 -9.68 -15.73 -5.86
N MET A 19 -9.99 -15.18 -4.68
CA MET A 19 -10.62 -13.84 -4.55
C MET A 19 -9.98 -12.89 -3.52
N GLY A 20 -9.18 -13.41 -2.59
CA GLY A 20 -8.76 -12.70 -1.38
C GLY A 20 -7.39 -12.04 -1.46
N VAL A 21 -6.48 -12.55 -2.29
CA VAL A 21 -5.13 -11.99 -2.47
C VAL A 21 -5.23 -10.61 -3.11
N ASP A 22 -5.91 -10.49 -4.25
CA ASP A 22 -6.10 -9.20 -4.94
C ASP A 22 -6.80 -8.15 -4.05
N VAL A 23 -7.83 -8.53 -3.28
CA VAL A 23 -8.64 -7.54 -2.52
C VAL A 23 -7.89 -6.98 -1.31
N VAL A 24 -7.09 -7.81 -0.62
CA VAL A 24 -6.29 -7.35 0.52
C VAL A 24 -5.15 -6.48 0.03
N GLU A 25 -4.41 -6.94 -0.98
CA GLU A 25 -3.29 -6.20 -1.56
C GLU A 25 -3.74 -4.85 -2.13
N GLU A 26 -4.84 -4.83 -2.88
CA GLU A 26 -5.43 -3.61 -3.42
C GLU A 26 -5.89 -2.65 -2.30
N ARG A 27 -6.37 -3.18 -1.17
CA ARG A 27 -6.69 -2.35 0.01
C ARG A 27 -5.43 -1.80 0.66
N MET A 28 -4.34 -2.56 0.71
CA MET A 28 -3.06 -2.08 1.23
C MET A 28 -2.48 -0.99 0.34
N LEU A 29 -2.52 -1.19 -0.98
CA LEU A 29 -2.07 -0.20 -1.96
C LEU A 29 -2.80 1.14 -1.77
N ARG A 30 -4.14 1.10 -1.70
CA ARG A 30 -4.94 2.30 -1.46
C ARG A 30 -4.63 2.96 -0.11
N PHE A 31 -4.43 2.17 0.94
CA PHE A 31 -4.05 2.70 2.24
C PHE A 31 -2.71 3.43 2.18
N ILE A 32 -1.69 2.83 1.57
CA ILE A 32 -0.36 3.43 1.42
C ILE A 32 -0.43 4.74 0.64
N VAL A 33 -1.12 4.75 -0.51
CA VAL A 33 -1.30 5.96 -1.33
C VAL A 33 -1.99 7.07 -0.52
N GLN A 34 -3.03 6.73 0.22
CA GLN A 34 -3.75 7.71 1.05
C GLN A 34 -2.86 8.28 2.16
N GLU A 35 -2.06 7.47 2.83
CA GLU A 35 -1.15 7.93 3.87
C GLU A 35 -0.07 8.87 3.32
N ILE A 36 0.47 8.57 2.13
CA ILE A 36 1.40 9.47 1.44
C ILE A 36 0.73 10.82 1.16
N HIS A 37 -0.48 10.82 0.60
CA HIS A 37 -1.25 12.06 0.37
C HIS A 37 -1.60 12.83 1.65
N ASN A 38 -1.60 12.16 2.80
CA ASN A 38 -1.79 12.80 4.10
C ASN A 38 -0.47 13.45 4.63
N GLY A 39 0.61 13.42 3.83
CA GLY A 39 1.91 14.00 4.16
C GLY A 39 2.83 13.06 4.96
N LYS A 40 2.44 11.80 5.11
CA LYS A 40 3.27 10.79 5.78
C LYS A 40 4.40 10.33 4.86
N SER A 41 5.57 10.04 5.41
CA SER A 41 6.66 9.52 4.58
C SER A 41 6.37 8.10 4.10
N LEU A 42 6.99 7.71 2.99
CA LEU A 42 6.83 6.37 2.42
C LEU A 42 7.27 5.27 3.40
N ASP A 43 8.38 5.49 4.12
CA ASP A 43 8.87 4.54 5.12
C ASP A 43 7.92 4.40 6.32
N GLU A 44 7.35 5.50 6.79
CA GLU A 44 6.35 5.50 7.85
C GLU A 44 5.07 4.76 7.42
N ALA A 45 4.57 5.03 6.22
CA ALA A 45 3.39 4.34 5.67
C ALA A 45 3.63 2.83 5.51
N MET A 46 4.84 2.42 5.11
CA MET A 46 5.22 1.01 4.93
C MET A 46 5.48 0.28 6.25
N ALA A 47 5.82 1.00 7.32
CA ALA A 47 6.04 0.47 8.66
C ALA A 47 4.75 0.30 9.48
N GLU A 48 3.61 0.79 8.97
CA GLU A 48 2.32 0.70 9.65
C GLU A 48 1.97 -0.77 9.99
N PRO A 49 1.52 -1.07 11.23
CA PRO A 49 1.14 -2.42 11.62
C PRO A 49 0.08 -3.04 10.69
N TYR A 50 -0.78 -2.19 10.13
CA TYR A 50 -1.77 -2.64 9.15
C TYR A 50 -1.12 -3.17 7.87
N VAL A 51 -0.04 -2.56 7.39
CA VAL A 51 0.71 -3.02 6.22
C VAL A 51 1.54 -4.25 6.58
N THR A 52 2.34 -4.19 7.66
CA THR A 52 3.28 -5.27 7.99
C THR A 52 2.60 -6.58 8.41
N ASN A 53 1.42 -6.52 9.03
CA ASN A 53 0.71 -7.71 9.49
C ASN A 53 -0.11 -8.39 8.38
N ASN A 54 -0.38 -7.70 7.28
CA ASN A 54 -1.26 -8.18 6.21
C ASN A 54 -0.56 -8.38 4.87
N THR A 55 0.77 -8.18 4.80
CA THR A 55 1.55 -8.31 3.56
C THR A 55 2.81 -9.12 3.77
N SER A 56 3.29 -9.77 2.70
CA SER A 56 4.59 -10.42 2.72
C SER A 56 5.72 -9.39 2.52
N PRO A 57 6.96 -9.71 2.94
CA PRO A 57 8.13 -8.89 2.60
C PRO A 57 8.33 -8.70 1.10
N GLU A 58 8.06 -9.72 0.29
CA GLU A 58 8.20 -9.68 -1.17
C GLU A 58 7.21 -8.70 -1.78
N TRP A 59 5.93 -8.78 -1.37
CA TRP A 59 4.90 -7.85 -1.84
C TRP A 59 5.24 -6.40 -1.48
N ARG A 60 5.82 -6.17 -0.29
CA ARG A 60 6.25 -4.82 0.12
C ARG A 60 7.41 -4.28 -0.72
N GLN A 61 8.21 -5.13 -1.37
CA GLN A 61 9.19 -4.66 -2.34
C GLN A 61 8.50 -4.33 -3.67
N GLU A 62 7.62 -5.22 -4.14
CA GLU A 62 6.87 -5.02 -5.39
C GLU A 62 5.97 -3.79 -5.36
N VAL A 63 5.37 -3.47 -4.21
CA VAL A 63 4.46 -2.32 -4.08
C VAL A 63 5.18 -0.98 -4.31
N LEU A 64 6.50 -0.91 -4.05
CA LEU A 64 7.30 0.29 -4.28
C LEU A 64 7.47 0.59 -5.78
N GLU A 65 7.35 -0.43 -6.62
CA GLU A 65 7.44 -0.33 -8.08
C GLU A 65 6.07 0.00 -8.71
N ARG A 66 4.99 0.02 -7.93
CA ARG A 66 3.64 0.29 -8.44
C ARG A 66 3.50 1.75 -8.88
N PRO A 67 3.03 2.02 -10.12
CA PRO A 67 2.87 3.37 -10.63
C PRO A 67 2.03 4.28 -9.73
N GLU A 68 1.04 3.72 -9.03
CA GLU A 68 0.17 4.43 -8.10
C GLU A 68 0.95 5.00 -6.91
N VAL A 69 1.86 4.21 -6.34
CA VAL A 69 2.71 4.63 -5.22
C VAL A 69 3.74 5.66 -5.68
N VAL A 70 4.40 5.39 -6.81
CA VAL A 70 5.39 6.32 -7.39
C VAL A 70 4.76 7.69 -7.63
N ARG A 71 3.59 7.72 -8.27
CA ARG A 71 2.84 8.96 -8.51
C ARG A 71 2.44 9.68 -7.22
N ALA A 72 1.96 8.95 -6.21
CA ALA A 72 1.59 9.57 -4.94
C ALA A 72 2.78 10.28 -4.29
N VAL A 73 3.97 9.66 -4.34
CA VAL A 73 5.21 10.27 -3.86
C VAL A 73 5.61 11.49 -4.70
N GLU A 74 5.56 11.40 -6.03
CA GLU A 74 5.84 12.53 -6.93
C GLU A 74 4.92 13.73 -6.66
N GLU A 75 3.62 13.48 -6.47
CA GLU A 75 2.62 14.50 -6.15
C GLU A 75 2.96 15.20 -4.82
N GLU A 76 3.37 14.47 -3.77
CA GLU A 76 3.79 15.07 -2.50
C GLU A 76 5.10 15.85 -2.59
N ILE A 77 6.07 15.36 -3.37
CA ILE A 77 7.30 16.10 -3.67
C ILE A 77 6.94 17.40 -4.39
N GLN A 78 6.07 17.36 -5.39
CA GLN A 78 5.62 18.55 -6.11
C GLN A 78 4.86 19.53 -5.21
N LYS A 79 4.00 19.05 -4.30
CA LYS A 79 3.34 19.93 -3.33
C LYS A 79 4.35 20.61 -2.40
N THR A 80 5.34 19.85 -1.92
CA THR A 80 6.32 20.34 -0.95
C THR A 80 7.32 21.32 -1.58
N PHE A 81 7.78 21.05 -2.81
CA PHE A 81 8.86 21.81 -3.45
C PHE A 81 8.40 22.69 -4.62
N GLY A 82 7.27 22.38 -5.27
CA GLY A 82 6.72 23.18 -6.38
C GLY A 82 6.17 24.54 -5.93
N GLN A 83 5.80 24.68 -4.66
CA GLN A 83 5.40 25.97 -4.08
C GLN A 83 6.57 26.97 -4.01
N VAL A 84 7.82 26.49 -3.95
CA VAL A 84 9.02 27.34 -3.85
C VAL A 84 9.29 28.12 -5.15
N THR A 85 8.82 27.63 -6.29
CA THR A 85 9.10 28.25 -7.60
C THR A 85 8.17 29.42 -7.98
N GLU A 86 7.01 29.57 -7.34
CA GLU A 86 6.05 30.64 -7.70
C GLU A 86 6.26 31.94 -6.91
N GLU A 87 6.88 31.89 -5.73
CA GLU A 87 7.06 33.07 -4.86
C GLU A 87 8.24 33.99 -5.27
N SER A 88 9.07 33.60 -6.25
CA SER A 88 10.24 34.39 -6.68
C SER A 88 10.00 35.26 -7.92
N LYS A 89 8.74 35.47 -8.34
CA LYS A 89 8.41 36.23 -9.56
C LYS A 89 7.60 37.50 -9.32
N GLY A 90 7.77 38.09 -8.13
CA GLY A 90 7.17 39.37 -7.75
C GLY A 90 8.17 40.27 -7.04
N ASP A 91 9.10 40.84 -7.80
CA ASP A 91 9.77 42.13 -7.54
C ASP A 91 10.23 42.73 -8.88
#